data_AF-A0AA36C435-F1
#
_entry.id   AF-A0AA36C435-F1
#
_cell.length_a   1.000
_cell.length_b   1.000
_cell.length_c   1.000
_cell.angle_alpha   90.00
_cell.angle_beta   90.00
_cell.angle_gamma   90.00
#
_symmetry.space_group_name_H-M   'P 1'
#
loop_
_entity.id
_entity.type
_entity.pdbx_description
1 polymer ?
#
loop_
_entity_poly.entity_id
_entity_poly.type
_entity_poly.pdbx_seq_one_letter_code
_entity_poly.pdbx_strand_id
1 'polypeptide(L)'
;GATQPRPYSHQNLEKLFYQLLVTLNHLHTIGIIHRDFTPKNIGILMSREGFDVKLFDFGVSRFVNSEQQHTIQPRTPKAYYPPEALAGHGQYDARLDIWCAALVMLEAFGDDANVGGTTKRFQLMTPDTAESAALASTQPLKAIEKKHEYVFGGNGTKFDELVRPKVVHWCRAATEEETTRKNEELISLLRQMLDRDPQRRPFAWKCLEHPYVKVCML
;
A
#
# COMPACT_ATOMS: atom_id res chain seq x y z
N GLY A 1 25.52 20.96 4.00
CA GLY A 1 25.01 19.95 4.94
C GLY A 1 23.88 19.21 4.26
N ALA A 2 24.03 17.91 4.01
CA ALA A 2 23.07 17.15 3.21
C ALA A 2 21.72 17.04 3.95
N THR A 3 20.65 17.46 3.29
CA THR A 3 19.28 17.27 3.75
C THR A 3 18.97 15.77 3.84
N GLN A 4 18.48 15.33 5.00
CA GLN A 4 18.03 13.95 5.21
C GLN A 4 17.00 13.54 4.14
N PRO A 5 17.07 12.29 3.61
CA PRO A 5 16.12 11.82 2.61
C PRO A 5 14.69 11.88 3.15
N ARG A 6 13.74 12.27 2.29
CA ARG A 6 12.30 12.27 2.63
C ARG A 6 11.65 11.06 1.96
N PRO A 7 11.27 9.99 2.69
CA PRO A 7 10.71 8.76 2.11
C PRO A 7 9.46 9.00 1.26
N TYR A 8 8.68 10.03 1.61
CA TYR A 8 7.45 10.43 0.92
C TYR A 8 7.68 11.48 -0.17
N SER A 9 8.92 11.71 -0.60
CA SER A 9 9.14 12.58 -1.75
C SER A 9 8.62 11.90 -3.01
N HIS A 10 8.21 12.70 -3.99
CA HIS A 10 7.84 12.22 -5.33
C HIS A 10 8.91 11.32 -5.97
N GLN A 11 10.18 11.47 -5.56
CA GLN A 11 11.33 10.70 -6.06
C GLN A 11 11.49 9.34 -5.35
N ASN A 12 10.98 9.19 -4.13
CA ASN A 12 11.18 8.00 -3.30
C ASN A 12 9.97 7.06 -3.27
N LEU A 13 8.85 7.45 -3.88
CA LEU A 13 7.61 6.67 -3.93
C LEU A 13 7.80 5.29 -4.55
N GLU A 14 8.50 5.24 -5.67
CA GLU A 14 8.75 4.01 -6.41
C GLU A 14 9.53 3.02 -5.53
N LYS A 15 10.58 3.52 -4.84
CA LYS A 15 11.38 2.76 -3.88
C LYS A 15 10.57 2.31 -2.66
N LEU A 16 9.70 3.17 -2.12
CA LEU A 16 8.82 2.83 -1.00
C LEU A 16 7.89 1.67 -1.39
N PHE A 17 7.22 1.79 -2.54
CA PHE A 17 6.26 0.79 -2.97
C PHE A 17 6.93 -0.53 -3.37
N TYR A 18 8.10 -0.46 -4.01
CA TYR A 18 8.95 -1.61 -4.26
C TYR A 18 9.23 -2.39 -2.97
N GLN A 19 9.71 -1.73 -1.91
CA GLN A 19 10.04 -2.40 -0.65
C GLN A 19 8.81 -3.02 0.05
N LEU A 20 7.64 -2.38 -0.05
CA LEU A 20 6.37 -2.94 0.43
C LEU A 20 6.02 -4.23 -0.32
N LEU A 21 6.13 -4.24 -1.65
CA LEU A 21 5.84 -5.39 -2.49
C LEU A 21 6.85 -6.52 -2.30
N VAL A 22 8.14 -6.22 -2.12
CA VAL A 22 9.18 -7.20 -1.77
C VAL A 22 8.87 -7.86 -0.43
N THR A 23 8.47 -7.06 0.57
CA THR A 23 8.08 -7.57 1.90
C THR A 23 6.89 -8.54 1.79
N LEU A 24 5.85 -8.16 1.05
CA LEU A 24 4.70 -9.03 0.82
C LEU A 24 5.07 -10.29 0.03
N ASN A 25 5.89 -10.16 -1.00
CA ASN A 25 6.34 -11.32 -1.77
C ASN A 25 7.08 -12.31 -0.89
N HIS A 26 7.98 -11.85 -0.02
CA HIS A 26 8.67 -12.71 0.93
C HIS A 26 7.67 -13.46 1.82
N LEU A 27 6.74 -12.76 2.48
CA LEU A 27 5.73 -13.41 3.33
C LEU A 27 4.88 -14.42 2.57
N HIS A 28 4.38 -14.05 1.39
CA HIS A 28 3.51 -14.89 0.59
C HIS A 28 4.23 -16.14 0.09
N THR A 29 5.53 -16.06 -0.25
CA THR A 29 6.33 -17.22 -0.67
C THR A 29 6.57 -18.24 0.44
N ILE A 30 6.64 -17.80 1.70
CA ILE A 30 6.71 -18.69 2.87
C ILE A 30 5.32 -19.06 3.42
N GLY A 31 4.27 -18.74 2.66
CA GLY A 31 2.89 -19.11 2.97
C GLY A 31 2.26 -18.29 4.09
N ILE A 32 2.79 -17.11 4.45
CA ILE A 32 2.23 -16.22 5.47
C ILE A 32 1.37 -15.15 4.82
N ILE A 33 0.13 -14.99 5.29
CA ILE A 33 -0.74 -13.84 5.01
C ILE A 33 -0.70 -12.92 6.23
N HIS A 34 -0.41 -11.63 6.05
CA HIS A 34 -0.27 -10.69 7.15
C HIS A 34 -1.63 -10.37 7.81
N ARG A 35 -2.65 -10.06 6.99
CA ARG A 35 -4.03 -9.74 7.41
C ARG A 35 -4.20 -8.51 8.30
N ASP A 36 -3.20 -7.65 8.35
CA ASP A 36 -3.25 -6.32 9.00
C ASP A 36 -2.19 -5.41 8.37
N PHE A 37 -2.09 -5.47 7.04
CA PHE A 37 -1.13 -4.70 6.28
C PHE A 37 -1.61 -3.24 6.20
N THR A 38 -1.21 -2.43 7.17
CA THR A 38 -1.66 -1.04 7.34
C THR A 38 -0.50 -0.14 7.76
N PRO A 39 -0.60 1.20 7.61
CA PRO A 39 0.50 2.11 7.91
C PRO A 39 1.02 2.02 9.35
N LYS A 40 0.14 1.72 10.32
CA LYS A 40 0.53 1.54 11.74
C LYS A 40 1.51 0.37 11.96
N ASN A 41 1.51 -0.61 11.06
CA ASN A 41 2.34 -1.81 11.13
C ASN A 41 3.54 -1.72 10.20
N ILE A 42 3.72 -0.60 9.50
CA ILE A 42 4.82 -0.37 8.58
C ILE A 42 5.68 0.78 9.15
N GLY A 43 6.95 0.47 9.41
CA GLY A 43 7.94 1.46 9.82
C GLY A 43 8.94 1.75 8.72
N ILE A 44 9.45 2.98 8.74
CA ILE A 44 10.45 3.48 7.82
C ILE A 44 11.71 3.78 8.61
N LEU A 45 12.72 2.94 8.44
CA LEU A 45 14.03 3.09 9.07
C LEU A 45 14.89 4.02 8.23
N MET A 46 15.19 5.20 8.76
CA MET A 46 16.02 6.20 8.09
C MET A 46 17.51 5.90 8.30
N SER A 47 18.30 6.02 7.24
CA SER A 47 19.77 5.96 7.32
C SER A 47 20.38 7.12 6.53
N ARG A 48 21.71 7.28 6.65
CA ARG A 48 22.44 8.26 5.83
C ARG A 48 22.39 7.93 4.33
N GLU A 49 22.14 6.66 4.00
CA GLU A 49 22.13 6.14 2.64
C GLU A 49 20.71 6.08 2.03
N GLY A 50 19.67 6.35 2.83
CA GLY A 50 18.28 6.31 2.36
C GLY A 50 17.30 5.91 3.45
N PHE A 51 16.39 4.99 3.10
CA PHE A 51 15.43 4.42 4.02
C PHE A 51 15.10 2.97 3.66
N ASP A 52 14.77 2.20 4.69
CA ASP A 52 14.27 0.82 4.58
C ASP A 52 12.87 0.70 5.17
N VAL A 53 12.04 -0.14 4.56
CA VAL A 53 10.71 -0.50 5.08
C VAL A 53 10.84 -1.72 5.97
N LYS A 54 10.22 -1.65 7.15
CA LYS A 54 10.09 -2.76 8.10
C LYS A 54 8.61 -2.98 8.40
N LEU A 55 8.18 -4.23 8.43
CA LEU A 55 6.82 -4.63 8.77
C LEU A 55 6.81 -5.22 10.18
N PHE A 56 5.78 -4.87 10.94
CA PHE A 56 5.60 -5.21 12.35
C PHE A 56 4.23 -5.87 12.57
N ASP A 57 4.06 -6.45 13.76
CA ASP A 57 2.81 -7.02 14.26
C ASP A 57 2.21 -8.15 13.39
N PHE A 58 2.74 -9.36 13.62
CA PHE A 58 2.23 -10.61 13.05
C PHE A 58 1.16 -11.28 13.93
N GLY A 59 0.63 -10.58 14.95
CA GLY A 59 -0.27 -11.16 15.95
C GLY A 59 -1.57 -11.71 15.37
N VAL A 60 -1.93 -11.27 14.16
CA VAL A 60 -3.09 -11.75 13.40
C VAL A 60 -2.72 -12.44 12.09
N SER A 61 -1.46 -12.71 11.81
CA SER A 61 -1.03 -13.41 10.60
C SER A 61 -1.41 -14.90 10.61
N ARG A 62 -1.47 -15.51 9.43
CA ARG A 62 -1.86 -16.93 9.26
C ARG A 62 -1.05 -17.59 8.15
N PHE A 63 -0.86 -18.91 8.27
CA PHE A 63 -0.38 -19.72 7.18
C PHE A 63 -1.52 -20.09 6.22
N VAL A 64 -1.26 -20.04 4.90
CA VAL A 64 -2.22 -20.38 3.83
C VAL A 64 -2.77 -21.81 3.98
N ASN A 65 -1.96 -22.74 4.51
CA ASN A 65 -2.27 -24.17 4.62
C ASN A 65 -2.65 -24.63 6.04
N SER A 66 -2.91 -23.73 6.99
CA SER A 66 -3.39 -24.19 8.31
C SER A 66 -4.78 -24.78 8.14
N GLU A 67 -4.97 -26.05 8.48
CA GLU A 67 -6.22 -26.85 8.33
C GLU A 67 -7.49 -26.22 8.94
N GLN A 68 -7.35 -25.09 9.64
CA GLN A 68 -8.44 -24.24 10.08
C GLN A 68 -8.93 -23.32 8.95
N GLN A 69 -9.46 -23.90 7.86
CA GLN A 69 -10.22 -23.18 6.83
C GLN A 69 -11.64 -22.81 7.29
N HIS A 70 -11.82 -22.51 8.57
CA HIS A 70 -13.07 -21.90 9.02
C HIS A 70 -13.08 -20.44 8.59
N THR A 71 -14.23 -19.97 8.13
CA THR A 71 -14.58 -18.59 7.82
C THR A 71 -14.12 -17.63 8.93
N ILE A 72 -12.86 -17.18 8.86
CA ILE A 72 -12.31 -16.25 9.84
C ILE A 72 -12.53 -14.86 9.29
N GLN A 73 -13.32 -14.05 9.99
CA GLN A 73 -13.43 -12.63 9.70
C GLN A 73 -12.01 -12.05 9.56
N PRO A 74 -11.76 -11.24 8.52
CA PRO A 74 -10.48 -10.56 8.39
C PRO A 74 -10.24 -9.75 9.67
N ARG A 75 -9.00 -9.76 10.16
CA ARG A 75 -8.62 -8.98 11.35
C ARG A 75 -8.03 -7.63 10.99
N THR A 76 -7.94 -7.34 9.69
CA THR A 76 -7.62 -6.02 9.16
C THR A 76 -8.61 -4.98 9.70
N PRO A 77 -8.23 -3.72 9.89
CA PRO A 77 -9.19 -2.66 10.09
C PRO A 77 -10.18 -2.60 8.91
N LYS A 78 -11.48 -2.40 9.19
CA LYS A 78 -12.55 -2.36 8.16
C LYS A 78 -12.25 -1.38 7.02
N ALA A 79 -11.54 -0.29 7.32
CA ALA A 79 -11.08 0.70 6.37
C ALA A 79 -10.20 0.12 5.24
N TYR A 80 -9.53 -1.01 5.47
CA TYR A 80 -8.69 -1.68 4.47
C TYR A 80 -9.29 -2.99 3.97
N TYR A 81 -10.56 -3.27 4.26
CA TYR A 81 -11.21 -4.49 3.78
C TYR A 81 -11.33 -4.49 2.26
N PRO A 82 -10.92 -5.59 1.60
CA PRO A 82 -11.29 -5.83 0.23
C PRO A 82 -12.80 -6.15 0.12
N PRO A 83 -13.39 -6.09 -1.08
CA PRO A 83 -14.83 -6.28 -1.26
C PRO A 83 -15.36 -7.62 -0.76
N GLU A 84 -14.59 -8.70 -0.94
CA GLU A 84 -14.91 -10.04 -0.44
C GLU A 84 -14.94 -10.11 1.10
N ALA A 85 -14.14 -9.29 1.77
CA ALA A 85 -14.13 -9.18 3.22
C ALA A 85 -15.37 -8.47 3.77
N LEU A 86 -15.86 -7.47 3.04
CA LEU A 86 -17.11 -6.77 3.35
C LEU A 86 -18.33 -7.67 3.10
N ALA A 87 -18.27 -8.50 2.05
CA ALA A 87 -19.32 -9.46 1.72
C ALA A 87 -19.37 -10.68 2.65
N GLY A 88 -18.40 -10.83 3.56
CA GLY A 88 -18.34 -11.94 4.51
C GLY A 88 -17.94 -13.29 3.89
N HIS A 89 -17.31 -13.29 2.72
CA HIS A 89 -16.80 -14.51 2.11
C HIS A 89 -15.64 -15.06 2.93
N GLY A 90 -15.83 -16.20 3.60
CA GLY A 90 -14.91 -16.70 4.63
C GLY A 90 -13.50 -17.11 4.23
N GLN A 91 -13.15 -17.02 2.95
CA GLN A 91 -11.88 -17.50 2.43
C GLN A 91 -11.14 -16.35 1.74
N TYR A 92 -9.99 -16.00 2.30
CA TYR A 92 -9.09 -14.98 1.78
C TYR A 92 -7.70 -15.59 1.64
N ASP A 93 -7.00 -15.23 0.56
CA ASP A 93 -5.61 -15.59 0.36
C ASP A 93 -4.69 -14.36 0.47
N ALA A 94 -3.43 -14.54 0.07
CA ALA A 94 -2.40 -13.51 0.02
C ALA A 94 -2.83 -12.21 -0.70
N ARG A 95 -3.80 -12.25 -1.61
CA ARG A 95 -4.29 -11.09 -2.39
C ARG A 95 -5.13 -10.13 -1.55
N LEU A 96 -5.49 -10.51 -0.32
CA LEU A 96 -5.98 -9.58 0.69
C LEU A 96 -4.91 -8.53 1.03
N ASP A 97 -3.66 -8.95 1.27
CA ASP A 97 -2.59 -8.01 1.61
C ASP A 97 -2.22 -7.12 0.40
N ILE A 98 -2.39 -7.63 -0.83
CA ILE A 98 -2.19 -6.85 -2.06
C ILE A 98 -3.18 -5.69 -2.16
N TRP A 99 -4.46 -5.94 -1.86
CA TRP A 99 -5.46 -4.87 -1.78
C TRP A 99 -5.06 -3.82 -0.72
N CYS A 100 -4.70 -4.28 0.48
CA CYS A 100 -4.30 -3.39 1.56
C CYS A 100 -3.06 -2.56 1.19
N ALA A 101 -2.08 -3.14 0.49
CA ALA A 101 -0.89 -2.42 0.04
C ALA A 101 -1.19 -1.30 -0.96
N ALA A 102 -2.15 -1.49 -1.85
CA ALA A 102 -2.59 -0.42 -2.75
C ALA A 102 -3.28 0.72 -1.99
N LEU A 103 -4.10 0.39 -0.98
CA LEU A 103 -4.70 1.41 -0.11
C LEU A 103 -3.65 2.16 0.72
N VAL A 104 -2.65 1.46 1.25
CA VAL A 104 -1.48 2.07 1.93
C VAL A 104 -0.75 3.04 1.00
N MET A 105 -0.53 2.65 -0.26
CA MET A 105 0.09 3.52 -1.26
C MET A 105 -0.77 4.76 -1.57
N LEU A 106 -2.09 4.58 -1.70
CA LEU A 106 -3.01 5.70 -1.92
C LEU A 106 -3.06 6.67 -0.74
N GLU A 107 -2.96 6.15 0.48
CA GLU A 107 -2.98 6.95 1.70
C GLU A 107 -1.68 7.71 1.94
N ALA A 108 -0.54 7.12 1.57
CA ALA A 108 0.77 7.75 1.69
C ALA A 108 0.84 9.10 0.97
N PHE A 109 -0.07 9.37 0.03
CA PHE A 109 -0.03 10.52 -0.87
C PHE A 109 -1.38 11.24 -1.07
N GLY A 110 -2.40 10.88 -0.30
CA GLY A 110 -3.79 11.32 -0.49
C GLY A 110 -4.14 12.76 -0.06
N ASP A 111 -3.20 13.58 0.39
CA ASP A 111 -3.43 14.98 0.82
C ASP A 111 -2.48 15.94 0.07
N ASP A 112 -2.92 16.45 -1.08
CA ASP A 112 -2.18 17.47 -1.84
C ASP A 112 -2.82 18.85 -1.60
N ALA A 113 -2.21 19.64 -0.71
CA ALA A 113 -2.30 21.10 -0.70
C ALA A 113 -1.23 21.66 0.25
N ASN A 114 -0.08 22.01 -0.31
CA ASN A 114 1.13 22.50 0.36
C ASN A 114 2.08 21.42 0.89
N VAL A 115 3.35 21.62 0.54
CA VAL A 115 4.58 20.97 1.02
C VAL A 115 4.75 21.18 2.55
N GLY A 116 3.78 20.70 3.33
CA GLY A 116 3.65 20.93 4.77
C GLY A 116 2.56 20.08 5.44
N GLY A 117 1.69 19.42 4.67
CA GLY A 117 0.78 18.39 5.15
C GLY A 117 1.47 17.03 5.27
N THR A 118 2.56 16.93 6.04
CA THR A 118 3.03 15.62 6.52
C THR A 118 1.94 15.04 7.41
N THR A 119 0.99 14.30 6.85
CA THR A 119 0.29 13.29 7.62
C THR A 119 1.28 12.15 7.80
N LYS A 120 2.23 12.41 8.71
CA LYS A 120 2.87 11.44 9.57
C LYS A 120 1.93 10.22 9.69
N ARG A 121 2.23 9.07 9.08
CA ARG A 121 1.30 7.91 9.06
C ARG A 121 2.05 6.59 9.19
N PHE A 122 3.23 6.47 8.61
CA PHE A 122 4.16 5.39 8.95
C PHE A 122 5.05 5.81 10.11
N GLN A 123 5.45 4.81 10.88
CA GLN A 123 6.35 5.00 12.00
C GLN A 123 7.77 5.27 11.47
N LEU A 124 8.26 6.51 11.62
CA LEU A 124 9.67 6.81 11.32
C LEU A 124 10.54 6.24 12.45
N MET A 125 11.60 5.54 12.07
CA MET A 125 12.57 4.93 12.99
C MET A 125 13.96 5.45 12.64
N THR A 126 14.77 5.77 13.64
CA THR A 126 16.19 6.06 13.47
C THR A 126 17.01 4.92 14.09
N PRO A 127 18.25 4.69 13.65
CA PRO A 127 19.09 3.63 14.20
C PRO A 127 19.39 3.80 15.70
N ASP A 128 19.37 5.04 16.18
CA ASP A 128 19.82 5.42 17.54
C ASP A 128 18.69 5.53 18.57
N THR A 129 17.41 5.54 18.15
CA THR A 129 16.28 5.55 19.07
C THR A 129 15.22 4.56 18.61
N ALA A 130 15.09 3.46 19.36
CA ALA A 130 13.91 2.59 19.35
C ALA A 130 12.68 3.29 19.97
N GLU A 131 12.52 4.60 19.78
CA GLU A 131 11.38 5.36 20.29
C GLU A 131 10.30 5.53 19.21
N SER A 132 9.18 4.88 19.46
CA SER A 132 7.90 5.09 18.80
C SER A 132 7.39 6.50 19.07
N ALA A 133 7.47 7.39 18.09
CA ALA A 133 6.49 8.47 18.02
C ALA A 133 5.15 7.86 17.58
N ALA A 134 4.39 7.33 18.55
CA ALA A 134 3.04 6.83 18.33
C ALA A 134 2.23 7.96 17.71
N LEU A 135 1.84 7.74 16.46
CA LEU A 135 1.34 8.83 15.65
C LEU A 135 -0.16 8.73 15.54
N ALA A 136 -0.81 9.81 16.00
CA ALA A 136 -2.23 9.91 16.18
C ALA A 136 -2.99 9.29 15.00
N SER A 137 -3.69 8.19 15.30
CA SER A 137 -4.64 7.51 14.43
C SER A 137 -5.67 8.52 13.94
N THR A 138 -5.40 9.12 12.78
CA THR A 138 -6.39 9.85 12.02
C THR A 138 -6.85 8.89 10.94
N GLN A 139 -8.04 8.31 11.19
CA GLN A 139 -8.71 7.37 10.30
C GLN A 139 -8.58 7.89 8.85
N PRO A 140 -7.86 7.17 7.97
CA PRO A 140 -7.52 7.70 6.65
C PRO A 140 -8.74 7.76 5.71
N LEU A 141 -9.90 7.36 6.21
CA LEU A 141 -10.90 6.68 5.41
C LEU A 141 -12.34 7.02 5.80
N LYS A 142 -12.67 7.98 6.67
CA LYS A 142 -14.09 8.38 6.77
C LYS A 142 -14.70 8.81 5.42
N ALA A 143 -13.87 9.26 4.47
CA ALA A 143 -14.26 9.61 3.10
C ALA A 143 -14.25 8.43 2.12
N ILE A 144 -13.42 7.40 2.32
CA ILE A 144 -13.35 6.22 1.45
C ILE A 144 -14.23 5.08 2.02
N GLU A 145 -14.35 4.90 3.34
CA GLU A 145 -15.32 4.00 4.04
C GLU A 145 -16.76 4.30 3.63
N LYS A 146 -17.17 5.59 3.59
CA LYS A 146 -18.49 5.99 3.06
C LYS A 146 -18.66 5.70 1.57
N LYS A 147 -17.56 5.42 0.87
CA LYS A 147 -17.50 5.20 -0.58
C LYS A 147 -17.03 3.80 -0.97
N HIS A 148 -16.65 2.86 -0.10
CA HIS A 148 -16.20 1.52 -0.53
C HIS A 148 -17.29 0.80 -1.35
N GLU A 149 -18.55 1.01 -0.95
CA GLU A 149 -19.75 0.58 -1.69
C GLU A 149 -19.95 1.34 -3.01
N TYR A 150 -19.46 2.59 -3.13
CA TYR A 150 -19.59 3.47 -4.29
C TYR A 150 -18.37 3.53 -5.24
N VAL A 151 -17.15 3.20 -4.78
CA VAL A 151 -15.89 3.20 -5.54
C VAL A 151 -15.74 1.88 -6.29
N PHE A 152 -16.18 0.79 -5.66
CA PHE A 152 -16.01 -0.58 -6.16
C PHE A 152 -17.34 -1.34 -6.32
N GLY A 153 -18.49 -0.72 -6.02
CA GLY A 153 -19.83 -1.25 -6.28
C GLY A 153 -20.54 -0.53 -7.43
N GLY A 154 -20.94 -1.28 -8.47
CA GLY A 154 -21.70 -0.80 -9.63
C GLY A 154 -21.08 -1.18 -10.99
N ASN A 155 -21.87 -1.08 -12.07
CA ASN A 155 -21.50 -1.44 -13.45
C ASN A 155 -20.51 -0.46 -14.14
N GLY A 156 -19.87 0.46 -13.42
CA GLY A 156 -18.99 1.48 -13.99
C GLY A 156 -17.76 1.72 -13.12
N THR A 157 -16.57 1.56 -13.69
CA THR A 157 -15.27 1.72 -13.03
C THR A 157 -15.01 3.19 -12.66
N LYS A 158 -15.45 3.62 -11.46
CA LYS A 158 -15.12 4.93 -10.87
C LYS A 158 -13.69 5.05 -10.36
N PHE A 159 -12.86 4.00 -10.52
CA PHE A 159 -11.47 4.01 -10.10
C PHE A 159 -10.71 5.18 -10.74
N ASP A 160 -10.77 5.31 -12.06
CA ASP A 160 -10.07 6.37 -12.77
C ASP A 160 -10.55 7.74 -12.32
N GLU A 161 -11.85 7.97 -12.16
CA GLU A 161 -12.40 9.25 -11.70
C GLU A 161 -11.94 9.65 -10.28
N LEU A 162 -11.71 8.68 -9.40
CA LEU A 162 -11.40 8.93 -7.98
C LEU A 162 -9.91 8.90 -7.67
N VAL A 163 -9.17 8.06 -8.39
CA VAL A 163 -7.74 7.80 -8.16
C VAL A 163 -6.89 8.62 -9.11
N ARG A 164 -7.20 8.67 -10.41
CA ARG A 164 -6.38 9.39 -11.40
C ARG A 164 -6.12 10.85 -11.00
N PRO A 165 -7.12 11.67 -10.61
CA PRO A 165 -6.87 13.08 -10.24
C PRO A 165 -5.96 13.23 -9.02
N LYS A 166 -5.88 12.21 -8.17
CA LYS A 166 -4.94 12.18 -7.05
C LYS A 166 -3.55 11.82 -7.53
N VAL A 167 -3.41 10.77 -8.34
CA VAL A 167 -2.12 10.15 -8.67
C VAL A 167 -1.34 10.86 -9.79
N VAL A 168 -2.00 11.61 -10.68
CA VAL A 168 -1.37 12.21 -11.89
C VAL A 168 -0.21 13.18 -11.63
N HIS A 169 0.01 13.59 -10.38
CA HIS A 169 1.12 14.48 -9.99
C HIS A 169 2.06 13.86 -8.93
N TRP A 170 1.94 12.56 -8.64
CA TRP A 170 2.65 11.89 -7.54
C TRP A 170 4.08 11.50 -7.86
N CYS A 171 4.38 11.04 -9.07
CA CYS A 171 5.76 10.82 -9.49
C CYS A 171 6.30 12.09 -10.14
N ARG A 172 7.55 12.43 -9.86
CA ARG A 172 8.29 13.49 -10.58
C ARG A 172 9.61 12.91 -11.07
N ALA A 173 9.84 13.02 -12.36
CA ALA A 173 11.04 12.53 -13.03
C ALA A 173 11.83 13.68 -13.67
N ALA A 174 12.92 13.35 -14.39
CA ALA A 174 13.76 14.35 -15.03
C ALA A 174 13.04 15.09 -16.17
N THR A 175 12.06 14.44 -16.80
CA THR A 175 11.26 15.00 -17.89
C THR A 175 9.75 14.89 -17.61
N GLU A 176 8.96 15.72 -18.27
CA GLU A 176 7.49 15.69 -18.19
C GLU A 176 6.91 14.41 -18.83
N GLU A 177 7.52 13.93 -19.91
CA GLU A 177 7.16 12.67 -20.56
C GLU A 177 7.37 11.48 -19.61
N GLU A 178 8.52 11.40 -18.95
CA GLU A 178 8.81 10.34 -17.99
C GLU A 178 7.90 10.44 -16.76
N THR A 179 7.62 11.65 -16.30
CA THR A 179 6.66 11.91 -15.22
C THR A 179 5.28 11.38 -15.56
N THR A 180 4.77 11.71 -16.76
CA THR A 180 3.48 11.25 -17.26
C THR A 180 3.45 9.72 -17.34
N ARG A 181 4.49 9.12 -17.96
CA ARG A 181 4.61 7.66 -18.08
C ARG A 181 4.59 6.96 -16.72
N LYS A 182 5.40 7.41 -15.75
CA LYS A 182 5.45 6.81 -14.41
C LYS A 182 4.12 6.90 -13.68
N ASN A 183 3.40 8.02 -13.80
CA ASN A 183 2.09 8.17 -13.19
C ASN A 183 1.05 7.23 -13.83
N GLU A 184 1.06 7.07 -15.15
CA GLU A 184 0.17 6.09 -15.82
C GLU A 184 0.51 4.64 -15.44
N GLU A 185 1.80 4.30 -15.32
CA GLU A 185 2.23 2.99 -14.86
C GLU A 185 1.80 2.74 -13.41
N LEU A 186 1.89 3.73 -12.52
CA LEU A 186 1.39 3.62 -11.15
C LEU A 186 -0.13 3.41 -11.10
N ILE A 187 -0.88 4.21 -11.87
CA ILE A 187 -2.34 4.08 -11.97
C ILE A 187 -2.72 2.69 -12.49
N SER A 188 -2.02 2.18 -13.50
CA SER A 188 -2.22 0.83 -14.03
C SER A 188 -2.01 -0.26 -12.98
N LEU A 189 -0.93 -0.15 -12.19
CA LEU A 189 -0.63 -1.12 -11.12
C LEU A 189 -1.70 -1.06 -10.02
N LEU A 190 -2.03 0.13 -9.54
CA LEU A 190 -3.06 0.32 -8.50
C LEU A 190 -4.42 -0.20 -8.96
N ARG A 191 -4.77 -0.03 -10.25
CA ARG A 191 -6.01 -0.57 -10.83
C ARG A 191 -6.06 -2.09 -10.75
N GLN A 192 -4.94 -2.78 -11.02
CA GLN A 192 -4.85 -4.24 -10.93
C GLN A 192 -4.91 -4.73 -9.47
N MET A 193 -4.24 -4.04 -8.56
CA MET A 193 -4.22 -4.40 -7.13
C MET A 193 -5.57 -4.15 -6.42
N LEU A 194 -6.36 -3.21 -6.93
CA LEU A 194 -7.69 -2.86 -6.41
C LEU A 194 -8.82 -3.45 -7.26
N ASP A 195 -8.56 -4.57 -7.96
CA ASP A 195 -9.63 -5.33 -8.63
C ASP A 195 -10.59 -5.91 -7.57
N ARG A 196 -11.88 -5.78 -7.82
CA ARG A 196 -12.94 -6.27 -6.94
C ARG A 196 -12.90 -7.80 -6.86
N ASP A 197 -12.62 -8.47 -7.96
CA ASP A 197 -12.46 -9.91 -8.00
C ASP A 197 -11.06 -10.27 -7.49
N PRO A 198 -10.94 -10.90 -6.30
CA PRO A 198 -9.62 -11.31 -5.79
C PRO A 198 -8.91 -12.25 -6.77
N GLN A 199 -9.62 -13.00 -7.62
CA GLN A 199 -8.99 -13.88 -8.60
C GLN A 199 -8.25 -13.14 -9.71
N ARG A 200 -8.64 -11.88 -9.98
CA ARG A 200 -8.01 -11.01 -10.98
C ARG A 200 -6.87 -10.17 -10.41
N ARG A 201 -6.77 -10.06 -9.08
CA ARG A 201 -5.65 -9.35 -8.46
C ARG A 201 -4.35 -10.10 -8.69
N PRO A 202 -3.26 -9.38 -9.01
CA PRO A 202 -1.94 -9.96 -9.08
C PRO A 202 -1.48 -10.44 -7.70
N PHE A 203 -0.65 -11.48 -7.67
CA PHE A 203 0.18 -11.79 -6.50
C PHE A 203 1.36 -10.80 -6.42
N ALA A 204 2.01 -10.73 -5.25
CA ALA A 204 3.12 -9.81 -5.01
C ALA A 204 4.25 -9.93 -6.06
N TRP A 205 4.65 -11.15 -6.43
CA TRP A 205 5.66 -11.39 -7.47
C TRP A 205 5.27 -10.75 -8.81
N LYS A 206 3.98 -10.78 -9.17
CA LYS A 206 3.50 -10.19 -10.42
C LYS A 206 3.48 -8.67 -10.36
N CYS A 207 3.18 -8.08 -9.20
CA CYS A 207 3.33 -6.64 -8.98
C CYS A 207 4.78 -6.19 -9.15
N LEU A 208 5.75 -6.98 -8.68
CA LEU A 208 7.19 -6.68 -8.81
C LEU A 208 7.68 -6.70 -10.28
N GLU A 209 6.98 -7.40 -11.17
CA GLU A 209 7.26 -7.40 -12.61
C GLU A 209 6.65 -6.20 -13.36
N HIS A 210 5.77 -5.43 -12.72
CA HIS A 210 5.06 -4.32 -13.36
C HIS A 210 6.04 -3.21 -13.77
N PRO A 211 5.88 -2.56 -14.95
CA PRO A 211 6.79 -1.50 -15.42
C PRO A 211 7.10 -0.42 -14.38
N TYR A 212 6.08 0.04 -13.65
CA TYR A 212 6.23 1.00 -12.54
C TYR A 212 7.29 0.59 -11.50
N VAL A 213 7.40 -0.71 -11.21
CA VAL A 213 8.25 -1.26 -10.15
C VAL A 213 9.56 -1.81 -10.70
N LYS A 214 9.53 -2.37 -11.92
CA LYS A 214 10.69 -2.99 -12.58
C LYS A 214 11.79 -1.97 -12.87
N VAL A 215 11.44 -0.71 -13.12
CA VAL A 215 12.41 0.36 -13.37
C VAL A 215 13.29 0.66 -12.15
N CYS A 216 12.83 0.41 -10.92
CA CYS A 216 13.63 0.55 -9.69
C CYS A 216 14.78 -0.46 -9.52
N MET A 217 14.82 -1.55 -10.28
CA MET A 217 15.83 -2.61 -10.13
C MET A 217 17.03 -2.48 -11.07
N LEU A 218 17.02 -1.50 -11.98
CA LEU A 218 18.08 -1.23 -12.97
C LEU A 218 18.83 0.04 -12.63
#